data_AF-A0A6J5ZXQ4-F1
#
_entry.id   AF-A0A6J5ZXQ4-F1
#
_cell.length_a   1.000
_cell.length_b   1.000
_cell.length_c   1.000
_cell.angle_alpha   90.00
_cell.angle_beta   90.00
_cell.angle_gamma   90.00
#
_symmetry.space_group_name_H-M   'P 1'
#
loop_
_entity.id
_entity.type
_entity.pdbx_description
1 polymer ?
#
loop_
_entity_poly.entity_id
_entity_poly.type
_entity_poly.pdbx_seq_one_letter_code
_entity_poly.pdbx_strand_id
1 'polypeptide(L)'
;MPQKKNPDAAELLRAKAPRVVGDLTSFLGVMHALPLAYNKDMQEDKNYLFDGVDTLALALAAATGMVEGAIFNREQMSDAASDGMIAATDLADLLVRRGLPFRQSHALVGRIVRETLAAGRQLDSLTIDELKAYSDELDSEAVALLAQDGWLESKASEGGTALARVKEQMAAARQLLG
;
A
#
# COMPACT_ATOMS: atom_id res chain seq x y z
N MET A 1 -13.31 -27.38 -10.86
CA MET A 1 -12.50 -26.22 -11.30
C MET A 1 -11.15 -26.28 -10.59
N PRO A 2 -10.17 -27.06 -11.10
CA PRO A 2 -8.87 -27.26 -10.44
C PRO A 2 -8.07 -25.98 -10.18
N GLN A 3 -8.28 -24.96 -11.00
CA GLN A 3 -7.67 -23.63 -10.90
C GLN A 3 -8.32 -22.72 -9.85
N LYS A 4 -9.56 -23.01 -9.44
CA LYS A 4 -10.30 -22.17 -8.50
C LYS A 4 -9.90 -22.56 -7.08
N LYS A 5 -9.04 -21.73 -6.47
CA LYS A 5 -8.72 -21.79 -5.05
C LYS A 5 -9.49 -20.66 -4.36
N ASN A 6 -10.25 -20.99 -3.33
CA ASN A 6 -10.97 -19.99 -2.55
C ASN A 6 -10.06 -19.47 -1.41
N PRO A 7 -10.07 -18.17 -1.11
CA PRO A 7 -9.26 -17.60 -0.04
C PRO A 7 -9.91 -17.77 1.34
N ASP A 8 -10.37 -18.98 1.67
CA ASP A 8 -11.19 -19.27 2.86
C ASP A 8 -10.53 -18.78 4.15
N ALA A 9 -9.21 -18.95 4.27
CA ALA A 9 -8.43 -18.43 5.40
C ALA A 9 -8.57 -16.91 5.54
N ALA A 10 -8.35 -16.15 4.46
CA ALA A 10 -8.48 -14.69 4.47
C ALA A 10 -9.91 -14.23 4.77
N GLU A 11 -10.91 -14.94 4.24
CA GLU A 11 -12.32 -14.67 4.51
C GLU A 11 -12.64 -14.84 6.00
N LEU A 12 -12.17 -15.93 6.61
CA LEU A 12 -12.36 -16.21 8.03
C LEU A 12 -11.58 -15.25 8.92
N LEU A 13 -10.36 -14.83 8.54
CA LEU A 13 -9.61 -13.80 9.27
C LEU A 13 -10.42 -12.50 9.37
N ARG A 14 -10.96 -12.04 8.24
CA ARG A 14 -11.82 -10.86 8.19
C ARG A 14 -13.11 -11.05 9.00
N ALA A 15 -13.74 -12.22 8.92
CA ALA A 15 -14.97 -12.52 9.64
C ALA A 15 -14.78 -12.65 11.16
N LYS A 16 -13.56 -12.98 11.63
CA LYS A 16 -13.22 -13.08 13.05
C LYS A 16 -12.92 -11.74 13.71
N ALA A 17 -12.53 -10.71 12.95
CA ALA A 17 -12.30 -9.37 13.49
C ALA A 17 -13.48 -8.80 14.31
N PRO A 18 -14.74 -8.79 13.83
CA PRO A 18 -15.87 -8.29 14.61
C PRO A 18 -16.17 -9.13 15.87
N ARG A 19 -15.79 -10.42 15.90
CA ARG A 19 -15.94 -11.26 17.10
C ARG A 19 -15.08 -10.73 18.25
N VAL A 20 -13.80 -10.49 17.99
CA VAL A 20 -12.87 -9.92 18.99
C VAL A 20 -13.33 -8.54 19.46
N VAL A 21 -13.87 -7.71 18.56
CA VAL A 21 -14.48 -6.42 18.93
C VAL A 21 -15.71 -6.61 19.81
N GLY A 22 -16.53 -7.62 19.53
CA GLY A 22 -17.68 -8.00 20.34
C GLY A 22 -17.30 -8.46 21.75
N ASP A 23 -16.24 -9.27 21.87
CA ASP A 23 -15.69 -9.72 23.15
C ASP A 23 -15.22 -8.54 23.99
N LEU A 24 -14.45 -7.62 23.39
CA LEU A 24 -14.01 -6.39 24.05
C LEU A 24 -15.19 -5.53 24.51
N THR A 25 -16.17 -5.33 23.64
CA THR A 25 -17.35 -4.50 23.94
C THR A 25 -18.17 -5.09 25.08
N SER A 26 -18.38 -6.41 25.07
CA SER A 26 -19.11 -7.12 26.12
C SER A 26 -18.36 -7.07 27.45
N PHE A 27 -17.03 -7.28 27.42
CA PHE A 27 -16.20 -7.16 28.61
C PHE A 27 -16.25 -5.74 29.21
N LEU A 28 -16.15 -4.69 28.38
CA LEU A 28 -16.30 -3.31 28.84
C LEU A 28 -17.68 -3.06 29.44
N GLY A 29 -18.73 -3.67 28.90
CA GLY A 29 -20.08 -3.63 29.47
C GLY A 29 -20.15 -4.25 30.87
N VAL A 30 -19.55 -5.43 31.08
CA VAL A 30 -19.46 -6.08 32.40
C VAL A 30 -18.71 -5.20 33.40
N MET A 31 -17.62 -4.56 32.97
CA MET A 31 -16.79 -3.74 33.84
C MET A 31 -17.37 -2.34 34.12
N HIS A 32 -18.38 -1.91 33.35
CA HIS A 32 -18.92 -0.56 33.44
C HIS A 32 -19.65 -0.34 34.77
N ALA A 33 -19.28 0.73 35.48
CA ALA A 33 -19.91 1.18 36.73
C ALA A 33 -19.90 0.15 37.89
N LEU A 34 -19.01 -0.84 37.86
CA LEU A 34 -18.82 -1.75 38.99
C LEU A 34 -18.23 -1.01 40.21
N PRO A 35 -18.87 -1.03 41.38
CA PRO A 35 -18.30 -0.47 42.60
C PRO A 35 -17.12 -1.31 43.08
N LEU A 36 -16.23 -0.73 43.86
CA LEU A 36 -15.15 -1.50 44.50
C LEU A 36 -15.71 -2.36 45.65
N ALA A 37 -15.14 -3.52 45.97
CA ALA A 37 -13.98 -4.17 45.34
C ALA A 37 -14.40 -5.34 44.44
N TYR A 38 -14.42 -6.57 44.95
CA TYR A 38 -14.82 -7.75 44.18
C TYR A 38 -16.34 -7.82 44.00
N ASN A 39 -16.78 -8.01 42.76
CA ASN A 39 -18.16 -8.32 42.41
C ASN A 39 -18.19 -9.63 41.61
N LYS A 40 -19.26 -10.43 41.78
CA LYS A 40 -19.36 -11.74 41.15
C LYS A 40 -19.48 -11.65 39.62
N ASP A 41 -19.96 -10.52 39.10
CA ASP A 41 -20.01 -10.14 37.69
C ASP A 41 -18.66 -10.33 36.99
N MET A 42 -17.55 -10.10 37.70
CA MET A 42 -16.19 -10.34 37.21
C MET A 42 -15.89 -11.81 36.90
N GLN A 43 -16.80 -12.75 37.17
CA GLN A 43 -16.68 -14.12 36.71
C GLN A 43 -16.66 -14.22 35.18
N GLU A 44 -17.33 -13.30 34.47
CA GLU A 44 -17.47 -13.29 33.01
C GLU A 44 -16.19 -12.88 32.25
N ASP A 45 -15.20 -12.30 32.93
CA ASP A 45 -13.94 -11.82 32.32
C ASP A 45 -13.20 -12.90 31.49
N LYS A 46 -13.21 -14.14 31.96
CA LYS A 46 -12.49 -15.27 31.39
C LYS A 46 -13.04 -15.68 30.03
N ASN A 47 -14.36 -15.63 29.85
CA ASN A 47 -14.99 -16.10 28.62
C ASN A 47 -14.56 -15.23 27.43
N TYR A 48 -14.64 -13.91 27.59
CA TYR A 48 -14.21 -12.95 26.56
C TYR A 48 -12.69 -12.99 26.32
N LEU A 49 -11.91 -13.13 27.40
CA LEU A 49 -10.46 -13.21 27.28
C LEU A 49 -10.03 -14.49 26.54
N PHE A 50 -10.55 -15.65 26.93
CA PHE A 50 -10.20 -16.92 26.31
C PHE A 50 -10.62 -16.95 24.84
N ASP A 51 -11.84 -16.51 24.53
CA ASP A 51 -12.29 -16.49 23.14
C ASP A 51 -11.46 -15.54 22.26
N GLY A 52 -11.10 -14.36 22.79
CA GLY A 52 -10.23 -13.41 22.11
C GLY A 52 -8.83 -13.99 21.85
N VAL A 53 -8.23 -14.64 22.85
CA VAL A 53 -6.90 -15.27 22.74
C VAL A 53 -6.93 -16.43 21.75
N ASP A 54 -7.89 -17.34 21.88
CA ASP A 54 -8.02 -18.52 21.00
C ASP A 54 -8.28 -18.09 19.55
N THR A 55 -9.14 -17.08 19.36
CA THR A 55 -9.43 -16.52 18.05
C THR A 55 -8.17 -15.91 17.41
N LEU A 56 -7.40 -15.13 18.16
CA LEU A 56 -6.19 -14.49 17.65
C LEU A 56 -5.08 -15.52 17.37
N ALA A 57 -4.90 -16.50 18.24
CA ALA A 57 -3.90 -17.56 18.06
C ALA A 57 -4.15 -18.35 16.75
N LEU A 58 -5.39 -18.75 16.52
CA LEU A 58 -5.78 -19.43 15.28
C LEU A 58 -5.64 -18.51 14.05
N ALA A 59 -6.04 -17.25 14.18
CA ALA A 59 -5.92 -16.26 13.11
C ALA A 59 -4.45 -16.04 12.70
N LEU A 60 -3.54 -15.89 13.66
CA LEU A 60 -2.12 -15.74 13.39
C LEU A 60 -1.53 -16.98 12.72
N ALA A 61 -1.85 -18.19 13.22
CA ALA A 61 -1.39 -19.43 12.60
C ALA A 61 -1.87 -19.57 11.13
N ALA A 62 -3.14 -19.26 10.86
CA ALA A 62 -3.69 -19.30 9.52
C ALA A 62 -3.08 -18.23 8.60
N ALA A 63 -2.87 -17.01 9.12
CA ALA A 63 -2.23 -15.93 8.36
C ALA A 63 -0.78 -16.25 8.01
N THR A 64 -0.01 -16.82 8.94
CA THR A 64 1.37 -17.26 8.70
C THR A 64 1.42 -18.27 7.57
N GLY A 65 0.63 -19.35 7.64
CA GLY A 65 0.61 -20.36 6.58
C GLY A 65 0.15 -19.83 5.22
N MET A 66 -0.79 -18.88 5.22
CA MET A 66 -1.26 -18.20 4.01
C MET A 66 -0.16 -17.36 3.36
N VAL A 67 0.61 -16.60 4.14
CA VAL A 67 1.69 -15.76 3.64
C VAL A 67 2.88 -16.62 3.18
N GLU A 68 3.24 -17.66 3.94
CA GLU A 68 4.31 -18.59 3.57
C GLU A 68 4.01 -19.37 2.29
N GLY A 69 2.75 -19.76 2.08
CA GLY A 69 2.30 -20.48 0.89
C GLY A 69 1.96 -19.60 -0.31
N ALA A 70 2.08 -18.28 -0.19
CA ALA A 70 1.71 -17.35 -1.26
C ALA A 70 2.68 -17.44 -2.45
N ILE A 71 2.13 -17.49 -3.66
CA ILE A 71 2.89 -17.43 -4.91
C ILE A 71 2.48 -16.17 -5.66
N PHE A 72 3.45 -15.30 -5.92
CA PHE A 72 3.24 -14.05 -6.62
C PHE A 72 3.51 -14.20 -8.12
N ASN A 73 2.51 -13.92 -8.95
CA ASN A 73 2.69 -13.84 -10.40
C ASN A 73 3.33 -12.50 -10.77
N ARG A 74 4.66 -12.47 -10.82
CA ARG A 74 5.43 -11.23 -11.02
C ARG A 74 5.15 -10.55 -12.35
N GLU A 75 4.97 -11.33 -13.42
CA GLU A 75 4.65 -10.80 -14.75
C GLU A 75 3.30 -10.09 -14.73
N GLN A 76 2.25 -10.77 -14.27
CA GLN A 76 0.92 -10.17 -14.18
C GLN A 76 0.88 -8.96 -13.22
N MET A 77 1.64 -8.99 -12.12
CA MET A 77 1.76 -7.85 -11.22
C MET A 77 2.47 -6.66 -11.89
N SER A 78 3.53 -6.93 -12.65
CA SER A 78 4.26 -5.92 -13.42
C SER A 78 3.37 -5.29 -14.49
N ASP A 79 2.65 -6.12 -15.27
CA ASP A 79 1.73 -5.66 -16.32
C ASP A 79 0.56 -4.85 -15.74
N ALA A 80 0.06 -5.23 -14.56
CA ALA A 80 -0.99 -4.46 -13.88
C ALA A 80 -0.47 -3.13 -13.30
N ALA A 81 0.83 -3.05 -12.99
CA ALA A 81 1.49 -1.85 -12.49
C ALA A 81 2.09 -0.97 -13.59
N SER A 82 2.08 -1.42 -14.86
CA SER A 82 2.73 -0.74 -15.99
C SER A 82 1.89 0.41 -16.57
N ASP A 83 0.90 0.93 -15.85
CA ASP A 83 0.18 2.12 -16.28
C ASP A 83 1.12 3.34 -16.22
N GLY A 84 1.71 3.67 -17.37
CA GLY A 84 2.64 4.79 -17.51
C GLY A 84 2.03 6.14 -17.13
N MET A 85 0.72 6.25 -17.01
CA MET A 85 0.05 7.47 -16.55
C MET A 85 0.30 7.75 -15.06
N ILE A 86 0.67 6.75 -14.26
CA ILE A 86 1.04 6.93 -12.85
C ILE A 86 2.24 7.88 -12.71
N ALA A 87 3.17 7.82 -13.68
CA ALA A 87 4.37 8.67 -13.71
C ALA A 87 4.07 10.16 -14.00
N ALA A 88 2.83 10.52 -14.34
CA ALA A 88 2.42 11.93 -14.47
C ALA A 88 2.64 12.71 -13.16
N THR A 89 2.34 12.09 -12.02
CA THR A 89 2.54 12.72 -10.70
C THR A 89 4.02 13.05 -10.50
N ASP A 90 4.89 12.11 -10.83
CA ASP A 90 6.33 12.25 -10.74
C ASP A 90 6.87 13.34 -11.68
N LEU A 91 6.32 13.47 -12.89
CA LEU A 91 6.66 14.55 -13.81
C LEU A 91 6.29 15.93 -13.24
N ALA A 92 5.16 16.03 -12.54
CA ALA A 92 4.75 17.27 -11.89
C ALA A 92 5.69 17.60 -10.71
N ASP A 93 6.06 16.60 -9.91
CA ASP A 93 7.00 16.75 -8.80
C ASP A 93 8.39 17.18 -9.29
N LEU A 94 8.86 16.64 -10.43
CA LEU A 94 10.12 17.04 -11.05
C LEU A 94 10.11 18.54 -11.38
N LEU A 95 9.06 19.04 -12.04
CA LEU A 95 8.91 20.46 -12.36
C LEU A 95 8.86 21.33 -11.09
N VAL A 96 8.23 20.84 -10.02
CA VAL A 96 8.24 21.55 -8.72
C VAL A 96 9.64 21.63 -8.13
N ARG A 97 10.43 20.55 -8.20
CA ARG A 97 11.83 20.56 -7.76
C ARG A 97 12.69 21.54 -8.58
N ARG A 98 12.32 21.77 -9.84
CA ARG A 98 12.94 22.78 -10.74
C ARG A 98 12.42 24.21 -10.50
N GLY A 99 11.50 24.41 -9.56
CA GLY A 99 11.05 25.73 -9.11
C GLY A 99 9.70 26.17 -9.66
N LEU A 100 9.01 25.36 -10.46
CA LEU A 100 7.65 25.70 -10.90
C LEU A 100 6.65 25.52 -9.76
N PRO A 101 5.72 26.46 -9.52
CA PRO A 101 4.66 26.26 -8.55
C PRO A 101 3.81 25.03 -8.89
N PHE A 102 3.48 24.21 -7.90
CA PHE A 102 2.74 22.93 -8.10
C PHE A 102 1.49 23.07 -8.97
N ARG A 103 0.71 24.15 -8.81
CA ARG A 103 -0.47 24.40 -9.64
C ARG A 103 -0.14 24.51 -11.14
N GLN A 104 0.98 25.14 -11.47
CA GLN A 104 1.45 25.28 -12.86
C GLN A 104 1.99 23.94 -13.37
N SER A 105 2.82 23.25 -12.57
CA SER A 105 3.34 21.91 -12.89
C SER A 105 2.21 20.93 -13.18
N HIS A 106 1.21 20.85 -12.29
CA HIS A 106 0.05 19.99 -12.43
C HIS A 106 -0.79 20.35 -13.67
N ALA A 107 -1.00 21.64 -13.96
CA ALA A 107 -1.73 22.07 -15.14
C ALA A 107 -1.00 21.71 -16.45
N LEU A 108 0.33 21.89 -16.47
CA LEU A 108 1.20 21.54 -17.59
C LEU A 108 1.18 20.04 -17.85
N VAL A 109 1.46 19.22 -16.83
CA VAL A 109 1.43 17.76 -16.95
C VAL A 109 0.03 17.27 -17.32
N GLY A 110 -1.02 17.86 -16.75
CA GLY A 110 -2.40 17.53 -17.13
C GLY A 110 -2.69 17.79 -18.61
N ARG A 111 -2.05 18.79 -19.23
CA ARG A 111 -2.12 19.02 -20.68
C ARG A 111 -1.39 17.92 -21.45
N ILE A 112 -0.17 17.58 -21.05
CA ILE A 112 0.64 16.49 -21.66
C ILE A 112 -0.15 15.17 -21.64
N VAL A 113 -0.69 14.79 -20.48
CA VAL A 113 -1.50 13.58 -20.31
C VAL A 113 -2.71 13.57 -21.25
N ARG A 114 -3.49 14.67 -21.29
CA ARG A 114 -4.68 14.74 -22.16
C ARG A 114 -4.34 14.59 -23.64
N GLU A 115 -3.29 15.27 -24.09
CA GLU A 115 -2.88 15.24 -25.51
C GLU A 115 -2.29 13.87 -25.89
N THR A 116 -1.52 13.25 -24.99
CA THR A 116 -0.97 11.90 -25.16
C THR A 116 -2.08 10.84 -25.24
N LEU A 117 -3.08 10.92 -24.34
CA LEU A 117 -4.25 10.04 -24.36
C LEU A 117 -5.10 10.24 -25.61
N ALA A 118 -5.31 11.49 -26.04
CA ALA A 118 -6.04 11.79 -27.26
C ALA A 118 -5.35 11.23 -28.52
N ALA A 119 -4.02 11.09 -28.48
CA ALA A 119 -3.23 10.46 -29.53
C ALA A 119 -3.14 8.92 -29.42
N GLY A 120 -3.79 8.30 -28.42
CA GLY A 120 -3.73 6.86 -28.20
C GLY A 120 -2.35 6.35 -27.77
N ARG A 121 -1.53 7.22 -27.17
CA ARG A 121 -0.14 6.94 -26.75
C ARG A 121 -0.02 6.90 -25.22
N GLN A 122 1.09 6.35 -24.75
CA GLN A 122 1.49 6.37 -23.34
C GLN A 122 2.54 7.46 -23.09
N LEU A 123 2.67 7.94 -21.84
CA LEU A 123 3.62 9.00 -21.50
C LEU A 123 5.07 8.60 -21.73
N ASP A 124 5.41 7.34 -21.47
CA ASP A 124 6.74 6.76 -21.69
C ASP A 124 7.16 6.70 -23.18
N SER A 125 6.21 6.90 -24.10
CA SER A 125 6.46 7.00 -25.53
C SER A 125 6.86 8.40 -26.00
N LEU A 126 6.80 9.41 -25.12
CA LEU A 126 7.16 10.78 -25.47
C LEU A 126 8.69 10.94 -25.54
N THR A 127 9.16 11.50 -26.64
CA THR A 127 10.58 11.83 -26.83
C THR A 127 10.96 13.10 -26.06
N ILE A 128 12.26 13.30 -25.84
CA ILE A 128 12.77 14.53 -25.22
C ILE A 128 12.35 15.79 -26.00
N ASP A 129 12.32 15.73 -27.33
CA ASP A 129 11.95 16.87 -28.17
C ASP A 129 10.45 17.21 -28.02
N GLU A 130 9.59 16.18 -27.93
CA GLU A 130 8.16 16.36 -27.65
C GLU A 130 7.93 16.93 -26.25
N LEU A 131 8.67 16.46 -25.23
CA LEU A 131 8.58 17.00 -23.87
C LEU A 131 9.05 18.45 -23.79
N LYS A 132 10.15 18.79 -24.47
CA LYS A 132 10.67 20.17 -24.53
C LYS A 132 9.72 21.14 -25.22
N ALA A 133 8.88 20.67 -26.15
CA ALA A 133 7.84 21.51 -26.74
C ALA A 133 6.81 22.00 -25.70
N TYR A 134 6.67 21.33 -24.56
CA TYR A 134 5.81 21.76 -23.46
C TYR A 134 6.50 22.68 -22.45
N SER A 135 7.78 22.44 -22.15
CA SER A 135 8.60 23.23 -21.22
C SER A 135 10.09 22.89 -21.38
N ASP A 136 10.95 23.91 -21.39
CA ASP A 136 12.41 23.74 -21.43
C ASP A 136 12.97 23.01 -20.20
N GLU A 137 12.22 22.99 -19.09
CA GLU A 137 12.57 22.28 -17.84
C GLU A 137 12.39 20.74 -17.94
N LEU A 138 11.78 20.24 -19.02
CA LEU A 138 11.60 18.81 -19.25
C LEU A 138 12.77 18.26 -20.07
N ASP A 139 13.83 17.87 -19.38
CA ASP A 139 15.08 17.40 -19.96
C ASP A 139 15.18 15.85 -20.03
N SER A 140 16.40 15.31 -20.15
CA SER A 140 16.64 13.87 -20.17
C SER A 140 16.22 13.16 -18.87
N GLU A 141 16.19 13.87 -17.73
CA GLU A 141 15.71 13.34 -16.46
C GLU A 141 14.20 13.06 -16.53
N ALA A 142 13.43 13.92 -17.21
CA ALA A 142 12.00 13.69 -17.44
C ALA A 142 11.75 12.42 -18.26
N VAL A 143 12.55 12.18 -19.30
CA VAL A 143 12.46 10.93 -20.09
C VAL A 143 12.84 9.72 -19.25
N ALA A 144 13.92 9.82 -18.46
CA ALA A 144 14.35 8.73 -17.59
C ALA A 144 13.32 8.40 -16.49
N LEU A 145 12.61 9.41 -15.97
CA LEU A 145 11.55 9.25 -14.99
C LEU A 145 10.33 8.50 -15.54
N LEU A 146 9.99 8.77 -16.80
CA LEU A 146 8.88 8.13 -17.50
C LEU A 146 9.24 6.70 -17.98
N ALA A 147 10.52 6.39 -18.15
CA ALA A 147 10.97 5.07 -18.58
C ALA A 147 10.94 4.04 -17.44
N GLN A 148 10.53 2.81 -17.77
CA GLN A 148 10.74 1.54 -17.02
C GLN A 148 11.03 1.71 -15.52
N ASP A 149 10.00 2.06 -14.75
CA ASP A 149 10.03 2.14 -13.28
C ASP A 149 10.87 3.29 -12.66
N GLY A 150 11.38 4.24 -13.45
CA GLY A 150 12.16 5.38 -12.95
C GLY A 150 11.45 6.21 -11.88
N TRP A 151 10.12 6.28 -11.96
CA TRP A 151 9.27 6.93 -10.96
C TRP A 151 9.21 6.20 -9.61
N LEU A 152 9.40 4.88 -9.55
CA LEU A 152 9.44 4.12 -8.29
C LEU A 152 10.67 4.50 -7.46
N GLU A 153 11.83 4.61 -8.11
CA GLU A 153 13.08 5.00 -7.47
C GLU A 153 13.11 6.48 -7.06
N SER A 154 12.25 7.31 -7.65
CA SER A 154 12.04 8.71 -7.24
C SER A 154 11.50 8.85 -5.81
N LYS A 155 10.77 7.82 -5.32
CA LYS A 155 10.15 7.78 -3.98
C LYS A 155 11.17 7.39 -2.90
N ALA A 156 12.26 8.15 -2.81
CA ALA A 156 13.41 7.86 -1.95
C ALA A 156 13.34 8.47 -0.53
N SER A 157 12.24 9.13 -0.17
CA SER A 157 11.99 9.58 1.21
C SER A 157 11.95 8.39 2.18
N GLU A 158 12.18 8.65 3.46
CA GLU A 158 12.01 7.64 4.51
C GLU A 158 10.61 7.01 4.42
N GLY A 159 10.55 5.66 4.41
CA GLY A 159 9.32 4.91 4.20
C GLY A 159 8.76 4.86 2.78
N GLY A 160 9.48 5.43 1.80
CA GLY A 160 9.12 5.38 0.39
C GLY A 160 9.34 4.02 -0.26
N THR A 161 8.89 3.90 -1.51
CA THR A 161 8.87 2.63 -2.28
C THR A 161 10.13 2.37 -3.09
N ALA A 162 11.09 3.30 -3.13
CA ALA A 162 12.37 3.09 -3.80
C ALA A 162 13.08 1.86 -3.24
N LEU A 163 13.76 1.08 -4.10
CA LEU A 163 14.36 -0.20 -3.69
C LEU A 163 15.35 -0.05 -2.54
N ALA A 164 16.12 1.05 -2.51
CA ALA A 164 17.02 1.37 -1.41
C ALA A 164 16.27 1.49 -0.06
N ARG A 165 15.13 2.19 -0.05
CA ARG A 165 14.29 2.39 1.14
C ARG A 165 13.63 1.09 1.60
N VAL A 166 13.13 0.29 0.67
CA VAL A 166 12.57 -1.03 0.99
C VAL A 166 13.63 -1.95 1.60
N LYS A 167 14.86 -1.97 1.05
CA LYS A 167 15.97 -2.75 1.62
C LYS A 167 16.34 -2.32 3.03
N GLU A 168 16.38 -1.01 3.28
CA GLU A 168 16.62 -0.46 4.63
C GLU A 168 15.52 -0.87 5.60
N GLN A 169 14.24 -0.76 5.22
CA GLN A 169 13.13 -1.21 6.06
C GLN A 169 13.17 -2.71 6.33
N MET A 170 13.50 -3.53 5.33
CA MET A 170 13.66 -4.97 5.52
C MET A 170 14.79 -5.29 6.51
N ALA A 171 15.91 -4.58 6.43
CA ALA A 171 17.02 -4.75 7.37
C ALA A 171 16.61 -4.34 8.80
N ALA A 172 15.93 -3.20 8.95
CA ALA A 172 15.41 -2.74 10.24
C ALA A 172 14.39 -3.72 10.84
N ALA A 173 13.48 -4.27 10.02
CA ALA A 173 12.49 -5.25 10.46
C ALA A 173 13.15 -6.55 10.94
N ARG A 174 14.18 -7.04 10.23
CA ARG A 174 14.98 -8.21 10.68
C ARG A 174 15.68 -7.92 12.00
N GLN A 175 16.35 -6.78 12.13
CA GLN A 175 17.00 -6.41 13.38
C GLN A 175 16.03 -6.34 14.57
N LEU A 176 14.82 -5.85 14.35
CA LEU A 176 13.78 -5.74 15.38
C LEU A 176 13.25 -7.11 15.82
N LEU A 177 13.08 -8.04 14.89
CA LEU A 177 12.49 -9.36 15.14
C LEU A 177 13.50 -10.41 15.63
N GLY A 178 14.80 -10.16 15.49
CA GLY A 178 15.89 -11.09 15.83
C GLY A 178 16.20 -12.07 14.73
#